data_AF-A0ABD2J2A2-F1
#
_entry.id   AF-A0ABD2J2A2-F1
#
_cell.length_a   1.000
_cell.length_b   1.000
_cell.length_c   1.000
_cell.angle_alpha   90.00
_cell.angle_beta   90.00
_cell.angle_gamma   90.00
#
_symmetry.space_group_name_H-M   'P 1'
#
loop_
_entity.id
_entity.type
_entity.pdbx_description
1 polymer ?
#
loop_
_entity_poly.entity_id
_entity_poly.type
_entity_poly.pdbx_seq_one_letter_code
_entity_poly.pdbx_strand_id
1 'polypeptide(L)'
;MTRVKTHELRAKKKEELMKMLEEQKTELASLQVAKVTNGAVSKLSNIHVVRKNIARILTVINQAQKMNLLKFYKGKKYRPIDLRFKKTRAMRRELTKHELSLKTHKQKVKERRCPTRIYALKA
;
A
#
# COMPACT_ATOMS: atom_id res chain seq x y z
N MET A 1 -3.57 26.87 12.69
CA MET A 1 -2.63 26.01 11.96
C MET A 1 -3.13 25.68 10.57
N THR A 2 -2.26 25.68 9.57
CA THR A 2 -2.65 25.34 8.20
C THR A 2 -2.60 23.82 7.96
N ARG A 3 -3.46 23.38 7.03
CA ARG A 3 -3.51 21.98 6.62
C ARG A 3 -2.28 21.67 5.75
N VAL A 4 -1.42 20.77 6.21
CA VAL A 4 -0.26 20.32 5.43
C VAL A 4 -0.71 19.53 4.20
N LYS A 5 -0.19 19.90 3.02
CA LYS A 5 -0.49 19.23 1.75
C LYS A 5 0.49 18.08 1.51
N THR A 6 -0.02 16.97 0.97
CA THR A 6 0.77 15.74 0.81
C THR A 6 1.81 15.81 -0.29
N HIS A 7 1.59 16.59 -1.36
CA HIS A 7 2.55 16.73 -2.44
C HIS A 7 3.82 17.46 -1.98
N GLU A 8 3.69 18.46 -1.11
CA GLU A 8 4.82 19.18 -0.51
C GLU A 8 5.68 18.24 0.34
N LEU A 9 5.06 17.32 1.08
CA LEU A 9 5.77 16.34 1.92
C LEU A 9 6.57 15.31 1.11
N ARG A 10 6.13 14.98 -0.11
CA ARG A 10 6.83 13.98 -0.95
C ARG A 10 8.15 14.49 -1.51
N ALA A 11 8.31 15.80 -1.64
CA ALA A 11 9.55 16.43 -2.12
C ALA A 11 10.63 16.52 -1.02
N LYS A 12 10.23 16.43 0.26
CA LYS A 12 11.11 16.59 1.42
C LYS A 12 11.90 15.33 1.75
N LYS A 13 13.06 15.51 2.39
CA LYS A 13 13.89 14.39 2.88
C LYS A 13 13.31 13.79 4.16
N LYS A 14 13.69 12.54 4.47
CA LYS A 14 13.22 11.83 5.67
C LYS A 14 13.52 12.59 6.96
N GLU A 15 14.72 13.18 7.06
CA GLU A 15 15.14 13.93 8.25
C GLU A 15 14.27 15.17 8.49
N GLU A 16 13.93 15.90 7.43
CA GLU A 16 13.02 17.05 7.50
C GLU A 16 11.61 16.63 7.93
N LEU A 17 11.11 15.51 7.38
CA LEU A 17 9.81 14.96 7.76
C LEU A 17 9.76 14.53 9.23
N MET A 18 10.87 14.00 9.77
CA MET A 18 10.97 13.64 11.19
C MET A 18 11.00 14.88 12.10
N LYS A 19 11.72 15.94 11.70
CA LYS A 19 11.71 17.22 12.44
C LYS A 19 10.30 17.83 12.48
N MET A 20 9.65 17.93 11.32
CA MET A 20 8.26 18.40 11.22
C MET A 20 7.28 17.54 12.04
N LEU A 21 7.52 16.22 12.13
CA LEU A 21 6.69 15.33 12.94
C LEU A 21 6.79 15.67 14.43
N GLU A 22 8.00 15.91 14.94
CA GLU A 22 8.20 16.26 16.35
C GLU A 22 7.62 17.64 16.68
N GLU A 23 7.79 18.63 15.80
CA GLU A 23 7.15 19.94 15.94
C GLU A 23 5.62 19.85 16.03
N GLN A 24 4.99 19.02 15.20
CA GLN A 24 3.53 18.82 15.26
C GLN A 24 3.10 18.06 16.54
N LYS A 25 3.93 17.17 17.08
CA LYS A 25 3.62 16.45 18.33
C LYS A 25 3.74 17.36 19.55
N THR A 26 4.77 18.21 19.62
CA THR A 26 4.92 19.17 20.73
C THR A 26 3.78 20.18 20.73
N GLU A 27 3.37 20.65 19.55
CA GLU A 27 2.19 21.50 19.41
C GLU A 27 0.91 20.78 19.84
N LEU A 28 0.71 19.52 19.45
CA LEU A 28 -0.44 18.74 19.89
C LEU A 28 -0.50 18.61 21.42
N ALA A 29 0.64 18.36 22.07
CA ALA A 29 0.73 18.29 23.52
C ALA A 29 0.35 19.63 24.18
N SER A 30 0.85 20.74 23.65
CA SER A 30 0.46 22.08 24.12
C SER A 30 -1.05 22.33 23.99
N LEU A 31 -1.66 21.95 22.86
CA LEU A 31 -3.10 22.08 22.64
C LEU A 31 -3.94 21.16 23.55
N GLN A 32 -3.41 20.00 23.95
CA GLN A 32 -4.09 19.12 24.90
C GLN A 32 -4.12 19.71 26.31
N VAL A 33 -3.03 20.35 26.76
CA VAL A 33 -3.02 21.09 28.03
C VAL A 33 -4.02 22.24 27.98
N ALA A 34 -4.03 23.02 26.89
CA ALA A 34 -4.98 24.11 26.70
C ALA A 34 -6.45 23.64 26.65
N LYS A 35 -6.70 22.40 26.23
CA LYS A 35 -8.04 21.80 26.29
C LYS A 35 -8.52 21.58 27.71
N VAL A 36 -7.64 21.16 28.61
CA VAL A 36 -7.99 20.91 30.03
C VAL A 36 -8.26 22.22 30.75
N THR A 37 -7.51 23.28 30.44
CA THR A 37 -7.66 24.60 31.06
C THR A 37 -8.79 25.46 30.46
N ASN A 38 -9.71 24.85 29.69
CA ASN A 38 -10.79 25.55 28.98
C ASN A 38 -10.31 26.74 28.14
N GLY A 39 -9.25 26.52 27.35
CA GLY A 39 -8.72 27.52 26.43
C GLY A 39 -9.69 27.93 25.31
N ALA A 40 -9.35 29.01 24.60
CA ALA A 40 -10.17 29.58 23.53
C ALA A 40 -10.56 28.55 22.45
N VAL A 41 -11.81 28.59 22.01
CA VAL A 41 -12.40 27.67 21.00
C VAL A 41 -11.60 27.67 19.69
N SER A 42 -11.07 28.84 19.28
CA SER A 42 -10.21 28.99 18.10
C SER A 42 -8.89 28.23 18.19
N LYS A 43 -8.35 28.00 19.39
CA LYS A 43 -7.17 27.16 19.61
C LYS A 43 -7.55 25.68 19.60
N LEU A 44 -8.68 25.32 20.20
CA LEU A 44 -9.16 23.94 20.29
C LEU A 44 -9.52 23.33 18.92
N SER A 45 -10.05 24.13 18.00
CA SER A 45 -10.35 23.67 16.64
C SER A 45 -9.10 23.18 15.88
N ASN A 46 -7.91 23.67 16.23
CA ASN A 46 -6.65 23.25 15.61
C ASN A 46 -6.25 21.82 16.00
N ILE A 47 -6.77 21.24 17.10
CA ILE A 47 -6.43 19.87 17.53
C ILE A 47 -6.72 18.86 16.41
N HIS A 48 -7.87 19.01 15.74
CA HIS A 48 -8.23 18.14 14.62
C HIS A 48 -7.22 18.28 13.47
N VAL A 49 -6.85 19.52 13.14
CA VAL A 49 -5.92 19.83 12.03
C VAL A 49 -4.55 19.23 12.29
N VAL A 50 -3.99 19.44 13.49
CA VAL A 50 -2.67 18.93 13.89
C VAL A 50 -2.65 17.39 13.90
N ARG A 51 -3.68 16.74 14.46
CA ARG A 51 -3.79 15.26 14.40
C ARG A 51 -3.79 14.73 12.97
N LYS A 52 -4.51 15.39 12.07
CA LYS A 52 -4.53 15.01 10.64
C LYS A 52 -3.20 15.31 9.96
N ASN A 53 -2.50 16.38 10.33
CA ASN A 53 -1.17 16.68 9.82
C ASN A 53 -0.14 15.59 10.22
N ILE A 54 -0.11 15.20 11.49
CA ILE A 54 0.72 14.09 12.00
C ILE A 54 0.46 12.80 11.20
N ALA A 55 -0.82 12.44 11.05
CA ALA A 55 -1.19 11.25 10.29
C ALA A 55 -0.71 11.30 8.83
N ARG A 56 -0.78 12.46 8.17
CA ARG A 56 -0.28 12.64 6.79
C ARG A 56 1.24 12.47 6.71
N ILE A 57 2.00 13.08 7.62
CA ILE A 57 3.47 12.97 7.66
C ILE A 57 3.88 11.50 7.85
N LEU A 58 3.31 10.81 8.83
CA LEU A 58 3.56 9.38 9.06
C LEU A 58 3.21 8.52 7.84
N THR A 59 2.10 8.84 7.17
CA THR A 59 1.70 8.11 5.95
C THR A 59 2.73 8.26 4.84
N VAL A 60 3.26 9.46 4.61
CA VAL A 60 4.28 9.71 3.57
C VAL A 60 5.59 8.99 3.90
N ILE A 61 6.03 9.04 5.17
CA ILE A 61 7.22 8.31 5.62
C ILE A 61 7.06 6.80 5.39
N ASN A 62 5.93 6.23 5.82
CA ASN A 62 5.63 4.80 5.65
C ASN A 62 5.52 4.41 4.18
N GLN A 63 4.93 5.27 3.34
CA GLN A 63 4.85 5.05 1.90
C GLN A 63 6.26 4.98 1.29
N ALA A 64 7.13 5.95 1.59
CA ALA A 64 8.49 5.98 1.08
C ALA A 64 9.30 4.75 1.54
N GLN A 65 9.22 4.38 2.81
CA GLN A 65 9.88 3.20 3.35
C GLN A 65 9.41 1.92 2.64
N LYS A 66 8.09 1.76 2.47
CA LYS A 66 7.51 0.61 1.77
C LYS A 66 7.94 0.53 0.31
N MET A 67 7.99 1.66 -0.39
CA MET A 67 8.46 1.71 -1.78
C MET A 67 9.94 1.31 -1.88
N ASN A 68 10.79 1.76 -0.96
CA ASN A 68 12.20 1.37 -0.93
C ASN A 68 12.38 -0.13 -0.62
N LEU A 69 11.58 -0.68 0.31
CA LEU A 69 11.56 -2.12 0.58
C LEU A 69 11.10 -2.93 -0.64
N LEU A 70 10.06 -2.47 -1.35
CA LEU A 70 9.60 -3.11 -2.58
C LEU A 70 10.69 -3.13 -3.67
N LYS A 71 11.43 -2.03 -3.82
CA LYS A 71 12.58 -1.96 -4.74
C LYS A 71 13.67 -2.95 -4.34
N PHE A 72 14.03 -3.01 -3.05
CA PHE A 72 15.05 -3.92 -2.52
C PHE A 72 14.70 -5.41 -2.66
N TYR A 73 13.41 -5.76 -2.50
CA TYR A 73 12.92 -7.13 -2.62
C TYR A 73 12.41 -7.49 -4.03
N LYS A 74 12.57 -6.59 -5.02
CA LYS A 74 12.21 -6.86 -6.41
C LYS A 74 13.08 -8.01 -6.93
N GLY A 75 12.45 -9.01 -7.55
CA GLY A 75 13.13 -10.20 -8.10
C GLY A 75 13.56 -11.26 -7.07
N LYS A 76 13.60 -10.94 -5.77
CA LYS A 76 13.93 -11.94 -4.74
C LYS A 76 12.79 -12.95 -4.58
N LYS A 77 13.14 -14.25 -4.51
CA LYS A 77 12.18 -15.35 -4.32
C LYS A 77 11.36 -15.19 -3.03
N TYR A 78 12.05 -14.90 -1.93
CA TYR A 78 11.41 -14.75 -0.62
C TYR A 78 11.23 -13.27 -0.28
N ARG A 79 9.97 -12.85 -0.24
CA ARG A 79 9.58 -11.52 0.24
C ARG A 79 8.89 -11.60 1.61
N PRO A 80 9.08 -10.59 2.48
CA PRO A 80 8.33 -10.44 3.72
C PRO A 80 6.82 -10.53 3.48
N ILE A 81 6.09 -11.04 4.47
CA ILE A 81 4.64 -11.30 4.39
C ILE A 81 3.87 -10.01 4.03
N ASP A 82 4.27 -8.86 4.57
CA ASP A 82 3.64 -7.55 4.34
C ASP A 82 3.76 -7.03 2.90
N LEU A 83 4.75 -7.54 2.15
CA LEU A 83 5.02 -7.18 0.76
C LEU A 83 4.46 -8.21 -0.24
N ARG A 84 3.82 -9.28 0.24
CA ARG A 84 3.12 -10.23 -0.63
C ARG A 84 1.82 -9.62 -1.13
N PHE A 85 1.38 -10.07 -2.30
CA PHE A 85 0.08 -9.67 -2.83
C PHE A 85 -1.03 -10.09 -1.87
N LYS A 86 -1.94 -9.17 -1.55
CA LYS A 86 -3.12 -9.44 -0.71
C LYS A 86 -4.13 -10.24 -1.54
N LYS A 87 -4.06 -11.56 -1.42
CA LYS A 87 -5.01 -12.53 -1.99
C LYS A 87 -5.59 -13.40 -0.87
N THR A 88 -6.72 -14.06 -1.14
CA THR A 88 -7.28 -15.04 -0.20
C THR A 88 -6.31 -16.21 0.00
N ARG A 89 -6.46 -16.95 1.11
CA ARG A 89 -5.63 -18.13 1.40
C ARG A 89 -5.79 -19.21 0.32
N ALA A 90 -7.02 -19.42 -0.18
CA ALA A 90 -7.33 -20.36 -1.26
C ALA A 90 -6.55 -19.99 -2.54
N MET A 91 -6.68 -18.75 -3.03
CA MET A 91 -5.98 -18.26 -4.22
C MET A 91 -4.45 -18.29 -4.12
N ARG A 92 -3.87 -18.29 -2.91
CA ARG A 92 -2.42 -18.43 -2.72
C ARG A 92 -1.93 -19.87 -2.79
N ARG A 93 -2.83 -20.84 -2.55
CA ARG A 93 -2.55 -22.28 -2.56
C ARG A 93 -2.91 -22.94 -3.89
N GLU A 94 -3.71 -22.27 -4.71
CA GLU A 94 -4.00 -22.69 -6.08
C GLU A 94 -2.74 -22.85 -6.92
N LEU A 95 -2.78 -23.79 -7.84
CA LEU A 95 -1.74 -24.00 -8.84
C LEU A 95 -1.60 -22.75 -9.73
N THR A 96 -0.37 -22.51 -10.20
CA THR A 96 -0.11 -21.46 -11.18
C THR A 96 -0.78 -21.78 -12.51
N LYS A 97 -1.09 -20.75 -13.31
CA LYS A 97 -1.65 -20.95 -14.67
C LYS A 97 -0.76 -21.84 -15.55
N HIS A 98 0.56 -21.75 -15.36
CA HIS A 98 1.51 -22.61 -16.05
C HIS A 98 1.33 -24.07 -15.64
N GLU A 99 1.31 -24.37 -14.34
CA GLU A 99 1.08 -25.73 -13.82
C GLU A 99 -0.26 -26.30 -14.28
N LEU A 100 -1.33 -25.50 -14.26
CA LEU A 100 -2.65 -25.90 -14.78
C LEU A 100 -2.64 -26.19 -16.29
N SER A 101 -1.78 -25.52 -17.05
CA SER A 101 -1.65 -25.71 -18.50
C SER A 101 -0.76 -26.88 -18.90
N LEU A 102 -0.06 -27.50 -17.94
CA LEU A 102 0.82 -28.63 -18.24
C LEU A 102 -0.01 -29.83 -18.71
N LYS A 103 0.26 -30.25 -19.95
CA LYS A 103 -0.34 -31.43 -20.56
C LYS A 103 0.72 -32.49 -20.77
N THR A 104 0.33 -33.75 -20.62
CA THR A 104 1.23 -34.88 -20.92
C THR A 104 1.60 -34.90 -22.41
N HIS A 105 2.74 -35.49 -22.75
CA HIS A 105 3.16 -35.61 -24.16
C HIS A 105 2.08 -36.29 -25.03
N LYS A 106 1.47 -37.35 -24.49
CA LYS A 106 0.36 -38.07 -25.13
C LYS A 106 -0.85 -37.16 -25.42
N GLN A 107 -1.25 -36.34 -24.45
CA GLN A 107 -2.34 -35.37 -24.63
C GLN A 107 -2.01 -34.32 -25.69
N LYS A 108 -0.80 -33.75 -25.67
CA LYS A 108 -0.35 -32.76 -26.68
C LYS A 108 -0.40 -33.32 -28.10
N VAL A 109 0.07 -34.55 -28.29
CA VAL A 109 0.00 -35.23 -29.60
C VAL A 109 -1.44 -35.46 -30.04
N LYS A 110 -2.32 -35.91 -29.12
CA LYS A 110 -3.75 -36.13 -29.41
C LYS A 110 -4.45 -34.84 -29.84
N GLU A 111 -4.25 -33.75 -29.10
CA GLU A 111 -4.84 -32.44 -29.40
C GLU A 111 -4.34 -31.87 -30.73
N ARG A 112 -3.05 -32.03 -31.04
CA ARG A 112 -2.49 -31.63 -32.34
C ARG A 112 -3.10 -32.43 -33.49
N ARG A 113 -3.28 -33.74 -33.28
CA ARG A 113 -3.82 -34.65 -34.30
C ARG A 113 -5.32 -34.42 -34.55
N CYS A 114 -6.10 -34.16 -33.50
CA CYS A 114 -7.54 -33.99 -33.58
C CYS A 114 -7.99 -32.74 -32.81
N PRO A 115 -7.83 -31.54 -33.39
CA PRO A 115 -8.37 -30.33 -32.81
C PRO A 115 -9.90 -30.34 -32.92
N THR A 116 -10.58 -29.82 -31.90
CA THR A 116 -12.03 -29.56 -31.95
C THR A 116 -12.31 -28.55 -33.05
N ARG A 117 -13.05 -28.95 -34.08
CA ARG A 117 -13.45 -28.08 -35.18
C ARG A 117 -14.85 -27.56 -34.93
N ILE A 118 -15.07 -26.28 -35.23
CA ILE A 118 -16.41 -25.70 -35.25
C ILE A 118 -17.01 -26.01 -36.62
N TYR A 119 -18.16 -26.66 -36.65
CA TYR A 119 -18.91 -26.97 -37.87
C TYR A 119 -20.41 -26.82 -37.62
N ALA A 120 -21.16 -26.64 -38.69
CA ALA A 120 -22.62 -26.58 -38.68
C ALA A 120 -23.17 -27.46 -39.80
N LEU A 121 -24.39 -27.98 -39.60
CA LEU A 121 -25.13 -28.71 -40.62
C LEU A 121 -26.02 -27.73 -41.38
N LYS A 122 -26.08 -27.91 -42.70
CA LYS A 122 -27.03 -27.18 -43.55
C LYS A 122 -28.44 -27.71 -43.26
N ALA A 123 -29.42 -26.81 -43.20
CA ALA A 123 -30.82 -27.16 -43.14
C ALA A 123 -31.27 -27.92 -44.40
#